data_AF-A0AAW9PZT6-F1
#
_entry.id   AF-A0AAW9PZT6-F1
#
_cell.length_a   1.000
_cell.length_b   1.000
_cell.length_c   1.000
_cell.angle_alpha   90.00
_cell.angle_beta   90.00
_cell.angle_gamma   90.00
#
_symmetry.space_group_name_H-M   'P 1'
#
loop_
_entity.id
_entity.type
_entity.pdbx_description
1 polymer ?
#
loop_
_entity_poly.entity_id
_entity_poly.type
_entity_poly.pdbx_seq_one_letter_code
_entity_poly.pdbx_strand_id
1 'polypeptide(L)'
;MLVNYLHHGLKVFGIAIAAIAIFPSVAQADNVYADLPTLNSITFTPSRGTTGTAIPLTANTALSPTSVGNVNVQSNTYGGFKVEVESTNFGLLKHSSGAGMAYTLNYNNSEKGQITTKTVVEDNSALITDCADSSGCDRDVKISISQSEVQSKPAGFYSDTLTFTLTNK
;
A
#
# COMPACT_ATOMS: atom_id res chain seq x y z
N MET A 1 -81.97 -18.60 72.78
CA MET A 1 -80.65 -18.19 73.29
C MET A 1 -79.79 -17.92 72.07
N LEU A 2 -79.21 -16.70 71.97
CA LEU A 2 -78.15 -16.33 71.02
C LEU A 2 -77.06 -17.42 70.97
N VAL A 3 -76.31 -17.63 69.88
CA VAL A 3 -75.19 -16.77 69.45
C VAL A 3 -74.82 -17.06 67.98
N ASN A 4 -74.61 -15.99 67.20
CA ASN A 4 -73.91 -15.94 65.91
C ASN A 4 -72.41 -16.25 66.07
N TYR A 5 -71.78 -16.96 65.13
CA TYR A 5 -70.42 -16.61 64.68
C TYR A 5 -70.14 -17.02 63.23
N LEU A 6 -69.79 -15.98 62.47
CA LEU A 6 -69.16 -15.91 61.15
C LEU A 6 -67.79 -16.61 61.15
N HIS A 7 -67.35 -17.26 60.05
CA HIS A 7 -66.13 -16.85 59.31
C HIS A 7 -65.74 -17.78 58.13
N HIS A 8 -65.72 -17.14 56.94
CA HIS A 8 -64.67 -17.14 55.92
C HIS A 8 -64.22 -18.42 55.20
N GLY A 9 -64.59 -18.46 53.91
CA GLY A 9 -64.04 -19.38 52.91
C GLY A 9 -62.59 -19.07 52.53
N LEU A 10 -61.84 -20.14 52.31
CA LEU A 10 -60.49 -20.10 51.78
C LEU A 10 -60.56 -20.29 50.26
N LYS A 11 -60.51 -19.19 49.50
CA LYS A 11 -60.29 -19.24 48.05
C LYS A 11 -58.79 -19.36 47.81
N VAL A 12 -58.37 -20.53 47.32
CA VAL A 12 -57.02 -20.78 46.83
C VAL A 12 -56.81 -19.91 45.59
N PHE A 13 -56.09 -18.81 45.73
CA PHE A 13 -55.56 -18.04 44.60
C PHE A 13 -54.25 -18.70 44.16
N GLY A 14 -54.28 -19.38 43.01
CA GLY A 14 -53.07 -19.80 42.31
C GLY A 14 -52.33 -18.56 41.81
N ILE A 15 -51.15 -18.31 42.35
CA ILE A 15 -50.22 -17.32 41.81
C ILE A 15 -49.53 -17.98 40.62
N ALA A 16 -49.97 -17.63 39.40
CA ALA A 16 -49.23 -17.94 38.19
C ALA A 16 -48.05 -16.97 38.10
N ILE A 17 -46.85 -17.45 38.45
CA ILE A 17 -45.59 -16.74 38.19
C ILE A 17 -45.30 -16.93 36.70
N ALA A 18 -45.68 -15.95 35.88
CA ALA A 18 -45.22 -15.89 34.50
C ALA A 18 -43.71 -15.58 34.53
N ALA A 19 -42.88 -16.55 34.16
CA ALA A 19 -41.47 -16.32 33.89
C ALA A 19 -41.36 -15.45 32.64
N ILE A 20 -41.11 -14.15 32.82
CA ILE A 20 -40.74 -13.26 31.71
C ILE A 20 -39.31 -13.62 31.34
N ALA A 21 -39.14 -14.32 30.21
CA ALA A 21 -37.84 -14.48 29.59
C ALA A 21 -37.38 -13.10 29.09
N ILE A 22 -36.51 -12.44 29.86
CA ILE A 22 -35.75 -11.30 29.38
C ILE A 22 -34.66 -11.89 28.49
N PHE A 23 -34.92 -11.95 27.18
CA PHE A 23 -33.86 -12.22 26.23
C PHE A 23 -32.85 -11.06 26.34
N PRO A 24 -31.55 -11.32 26.58
CA PRO A 24 -30.57 -10.27 26.39
C PRO A 24 -30.67 -9.83 24.93
N SER A 25 -31.01 -8.56 24.70
CA SER A 25 -30.83 -7.96 23.39
C SER A 25 -29.33 -8.07 23.08
N VAL A 26 -28.96 -8.99 22.20
CA VAL A 26 -27.63 -8.96 21.60
C VAL A 26 -27.53 -7.61 20.91
N ALA A 27 -26.63 -6.75 21.39
CA ALA A 27 -26.30 -5.55 20.67
C ALA A 27 -25.79 -5.99 19.30
N GLN A 28 -26.58 -5.76 18.24
CA GLN A 28 -25.99 -5.79 16.91
C GLN A 28 -24.96 -4.66 16.90
N ALA A 29 -23.69 -5.03 16.75
CA ALA A 29 -22.70 -4.08 16.29
C ALA A 29 -23.15 -3.70 14.88
N ASP A 30 -23.81 -2.55 14.77
CA ASP A 30 -24.10 -1.97 13.47
C ASP A 30 -22.77 -1.51 12.90
N ASN A 31 -22.39 -2.03 11.73
CA ASN A 31 -21.16 -1.63 11.09
C ASN A 31 -21.39 -0.23 10.53
N VAL A 32 -20.91 0.78 11.25
CA VAL A 32 -20.88 2.15 10.75
C VAL A 32 -19.80 2.22 9.67
N TYR A 33 -20.22 2.11 8.41
CA TYR A 33 -19.37 2.48 7.28
C TYR A 33 -19.41 4.00 7.16
N ALA A 34 -18.37 4.67 7.66
CA ALA A 34 -18.10 6.03 7.20
C ALA A 34 -17.70 5.92 5.72
N ASP A 35 -18.48 6.54 4.83
CA ASP A 35 -18.14 6.65 3.42
C ASP A 35 -16.97 7.64 3.29
N LEU A 36 -15.76 7.13 3.58
CA LEU A 36 -14.53 7.89 3.41
C LEU A 36 -14.24 7.98 1.91
N PRO A 37 -13.95 9.17 1.36
CA PRO A 37 -13.58 9.29 -0.03
C PRO A 37 -12.40 8.35 -0.34
N THR A 38 -12.45 7.66 -1.48
CA THR A 38 -11.39 6.74 -1.89
C THR A 38 -10.09 7.52 -2.10
N LEU A 39 -9.06 7.15 -1.35
CA LEU A 39 -7.69 7.58 -1.58
C LEU A 39 -7.06 6.62 -2.59
N ASN A 40 -6.53 7.17 -3.68
CA ASN A 40 -5.80 6.44 -4.72
C ASN A 40 -4.84 7.40 -5.42
N SER A 41 -3.68 7.63 -4.82
CA SER A 41 -2.68 8.55 -5.33
C SER A 41 -1.29 7.92 -5.29
N ILE A 42 -0.51 8.20 -6.32
CA ILE A 42 0.90 7.82 -6.40
C ILE A 42 1.69 9.04 -6.85
N THR A 43 2.75 9.35 -6.11
CA THR A 43 3.63 10.47 -6.45
C THR A 43 5.09 10.03 -6.36
N PHE A 44 5.94 10.61 -7.20
CA PHE A 44 7.38 10.36 -7.16
C PHE A 44 8.10 11.64 -6.72
N THR A 45 8.94 11.51 -5.70
CA THR A 45 9.81 12.58 -5.23
C THR A 45 11.26 12.19 -5.49
N PRO A 46 12.00 12.90 -6.37
CA PRO A 46 13.42 12.64 -6.60
C PRO A 46 14.23 12.75 -5.31
N SER A 47 15.26 11.91 -5.16
CA SER A 47 16.12 11.95 -3.98
C SER A 47 16.89 13.28 -3.95
N ARG A 48 17.00 13.92 -2.77
CA ARG A 48 17.66 15.22 -2.59
C ARG A 48 19.11 15.25 -3.11
N GLY A 49 19.79 14.10 -3.13
CA GLY A 49 21.15 13.97 -3.68
C GLY A 49 21.21 13.90 -5.22
N THR A 50 20.07 13.68 -5.87
CA THR A 50 19.94 13.44 -7.32
C THR A 50 18.96 14.40 -8.02
N THR A 51 18.28 15.28 -7.28
CA THR A 51 17.32 16.22 -7.85
C THR A 51 18.02 17.20 -8.79
N GLY A 52 17.76 17.08 -10.09
CA GLY A 52 18.35 17.96 -11.11
C GLY A 52 19.85 17.72 -11.35
N THR A 53 20.44 16.69 -10.75
CA THR A 53 21.85 16.34 -10.88
C THR A 53 22.00 14.90 -11.39
N ALA A 54 22.91 14.70 -12.34
CA ALA A 54 23.24 13.37 -12.80
C ALA A 54 24.05 12.63 -11.71
N ILE A 55 23.80 11.33 -11.56
CA ILE A 55 24.62 10.46 -10.72
C ILE A 55 25.96 10.24 -11.45
N PRO A 56 27.11 10.64 -10.86
CA PRO A 56 28.39 10.49 -11.54
C PRO A 56 28.78 9.02 -11.62
N LEU A 57 29.15 8.59 -12.82
CA LEU A 57 29.78 7.29 -13.09
C LEU A 57 31.13 7.52 -13.74
N THR A 58 32.14 6.77 -13.31
CA THR A 58 33.44 6.72 -14.00
C THR A 58 33.45 5.51 -14.92
N ALA A 59 34.26 5.56 -15.98
CA ALA A 59 34.26 4.57 -17.07
C ALA A 59 34.43 3.10 -16.64
N ASN A 60 34.85 2.84 -15.40
CA ASN A 60 35.16 1.50 -14.90
C ASN A 60 34.59 1.24 -13.48
N THR A 61 33.59 1.98 -13.03
CA THR A 61 33.01 1.78 -11.70
C THR A 61 31.53 1.41 -11.79
N ALA A 62 31.17 0.31 -11.13
CA ALA A 62 29.78 -0.07 -10.93
C ALA A 62 29.05 0.98 -10.08
N LEU A 63 27.77 1.17 -10.34
CA LEU A 63 26.89 1.88 -9.43
C LEU A 63 26.33 0.88 -8.41
N SER A 64 26.75 0.98 -7.16
CA SER A 64 26.07 0.28 -6.06
C SER A 64 24.63 0.80 -5.91
N PRO A 65 23.71 0.04 -5.27
CA PRO A 65 22.33 0.46 -5.10
C PRO A 65 22.22 1.89 -4.54
N THR A 66 21.81 2.82 -5.40
CA THR A 66 21.79 4.26 -5.12
C THR A 66 20.35 4.75 -5.23
N SER A 67 19.87 5.44 -4.18
CA SER A 67 18.51 6.00 -4.16
C SER A 67 18.38 7.12 -5.20
N VAL A 68 17.38 6.99 -6.06
CA VAL A 68 17.00 7.98 -7.08
C VAL A 68 15.73 8.74 -6.69
N GLY A 69 15.01 8.28 -5.68
CA GLY A 69 13.83 8.94 -5.16
C GLY A 69 12.92 8.02 -4.37
N ASN A 70 11.77 8.53 -3.99
CA ASN A 70 10.73 7.79 -3.29
C ASN A 70 9.42 7.85 -4.07
N VAL A 71 8.74 6.70 -4.13
CA VAL A 71 7.34 6.62 -4.52
C VAL A 71 6.51 6.71 -3.24
N ASN A 72 5.65 7.71 -3.12
CA ASN A 72 4.67 7.80 -2.06
C ASN A 72 3.33 7.23 -2.57
N VAL A 73 2.79 6.25 -1.86
CA VAL A 73 1.55 5.54 -2.19
C VAL A 73 0.47 5.89 -1.16
N GLN A 74 -0.69 6.31 -1.65
CA GLN A 74 -1.89 6.55 -0.85
C GLN A 74 -3.02 5.66 -1.36
N SER A 75 -3.44 4.69 -0.55
CA SER A 75 -4.59 3.83 -0.84
C SER A 75 -5.28 3.42 0.45
N ASN A 76 -6.58 3.70 0.54
CA ASN A 76 -7.46 3.26 1.63
C ASN A 76 -8.39 2.09 1.24
N THR A 77 -8.06 1.38 0.16
CA THR A 77 -8.89 0.26 -0.32
C THR A 77 -8.70 -0.99 0.53
N TYR A 78 -9.80 -1.57 1.01
CA TYR A 78 -9.77 -2.80 1.83
C TYR A 78 -9.21 -4.02 1.10
N GLY A 79 -9.42 -4.12 -0.22
CA GLY A 79 -8.85 -5.16 -1.09
C GLY A 79 -7.35 -5.02 -1.35
N GLY A 80 -6.73 -3.95 -0.84
CA GLY A 80 -5.32 -3.61 -1.09
C GLY A 80 -5.11 -2.91 -2.42
N PHE A 81 -3.88 -3.01 -2.94
CA PHE A 81 -3.46 -2.31 -4.14
C PHE A 81 -2.31 -3.04 -4.85
N LYS A 82 -2.07 -2.64 -6.09
CA LYS A 82 -0.94 -3.08 -6.91
C LYS A 82 -0.16 -1.86 -7.40
N VAL A 83 1.16 -1.91 -7.34
CA VAL A 83 2.05 -0.94 -7.99
C VAL A 83 2.79 -1.63 -9.13
N GLU A 84 2.66 -1.07 -10.32
CA GLU A 84 3.37 -1.50 -11.53
C GLU A 84 4.38 -0.43 -11.96
N VAL A 85 5.49 -0.86 -12.52
CA VAL A 85 6.51 0.01 -13.11
C VAL A 85 6.74 -0.36 -14.57
N GLU A 86 6.94 0.65 -15.40
CA GLU A 86 7.29 0.50 -16.81
C GLU A 86 8.41 1.48 -17.17
N SER A 87 9.39 1.00 -17.94
CA SER A 87 10.48 1.81 -18.48
C SER A 87 10.19 2.19 -19.92
N THR A 88 10.44 3.44 -20.28
CA THR A 88 10.34 3.92 -21.67
C THR A 88 11.42 3.29 -22.55
N ASN A 89 12.59 3.00 -21.99
CA ASN A 89 13.74 2.44 -22.71
C ASN A 89 13.99 0.95 -22.36
N PHE A 90 12.96 0.22 -21.92
CA PHE A 90 13.04 -1.21 -21.61
C PHE A 90 14.17 -1.56 -20.62
N GLY A 91 14.36 -0.70 -19.61
CA GLY A 91 15.34 -0.88 -18.54
C GLY A 91 16.77 -0.52 -18.96
N LEU A 92 16.93 0.35 -19.96
CA LEU A 92 18.22 0.88 -20.39
C LEU A 92 18.27 2.39 -20.17
N LEU A 93 19.31 2.88 -19.52
CA LEU A 93 19.66 4.30 -19.64
C LEU A 93 20.23 4.53 -21.05
N LYS A 94 19.68 5.49 -21.80
CA LYS A 94 20.05 5.77 -23.20
C LYS A 94 20.89 7.03 -23.33
N HIS A 95 21.95 6.94 -24.13
CA HIS A 95 22.77 8.08 -24.54
C HIS A 95 22.33 8.60 -25.92
N SER A 96 22.62 9.86 -26.20
CA SER A 96 22.31 10.50 -27.50
C SER A 96 22.98 9.84 -28.71
N SER A 97 24.09 9.12 -28.49
CA SER A 97 24.77 8.33 -29.54
C SER A 97 24.11 6.97 -29.82
N GLY A 98 23.05 6.61 -29.10
CA GLY A 98 22.37 5.30 -29.20
C GLY A 98 22.94 4.21 -28.28
N ALA A 99 24.04 4.47 -27.57
CA ALA A 99 24.55 3.56 -26.54
C ALA A 99 23.53 3.39 -25.40
N GLY A 100 23.43 2.18 -24.85
CA GLY A 100 22.59 1.87 -23.70
C GLY A 100 23.38 1.24 -22.56
N MET A 101 22.96 1.52 -21.33
CA MET A 101 23.44 0.86 -20.10
C MET A 101 22.26 0.23 -19.38
N ALA A 102 22.30 -1.08 -19.15
CA ALA A 102 21.30 -1.73 -18.31
C ALA A 102 21.44 -1.31 -16.85
N TYR A 103 20.30 -1.19 -16.17
CA TYR A 103 20.26 -0.96 -14.74
C TYR A 103 19.27 -1.92 -14.08
N THR A 104 19.53 -2.22 -12.81
CA THR A 104 18.66 -3.02 -11.95
C THR A 104 17.84 -2.09 -11.07
N LEU A 105 16.52 -2.25 -11.07
CA LEU A 105 15.63 -1.54 -10.18
C LEU A 105 15.54 -2.26 -8.82
N ASN A 106 15.61 -1.49 -7.75
CA ASN A 106 15.28 -1.90 -6.40
C ASN A 106 14.12 -1.03 -5.91
N TYR A 107 13.01 -1.67 -5.54
CA TYR A 107 11.81 -1.00 -5.04
C TYR A 107 11.56 -1.43 -3.59
N ASN A 108 11.63 -0.48 -2.68
CA ASN A 108 11.46 -0.68 -1.24
C ASN A 108 12.30 -1.84 -0.68
N ASN A 109 13.60 -1.83 -0.98
CA ASN A 109 14.58 -2.87 -0.61
C ASN A 109 14.33 -4.26 -1.23
N SER A 110 13.45 -4.37 -2.23
CA SER A 110 13.28 -5.58 -3.04
C SER A 110 13.85 -5.36 -4.44
N GLU A 111 14.83 -6.18 -4.82
CA GLU A 111 15.38 -6.17 -6.18
C GLU A 111 14.36 -6.71 -7.17
N LYS A 112 14.16 -5.98 -8.28
CA LYS A 112 13.22 -6.31 -9.36
C LYS A 112 13.90 -6.66 -10.68
N GLY A 113 15.23 -6.56 -10.73
CA GLY A 113 15.99 -6.74 -11.97
C GLY A 113 15.82 -5.59 -12.95
N GLN A 114 16.11 -5.85 -14.22
CA GLN A 114 15.91 -4.89 -15.29
C GLN A 114 14.44 -4.84 -15.71
N ILE A 115 13.89 -3.63 -15.85
CA ILE A 115 12.48 -3.42 -16.24
C ILE A 115 12.35 -3.42 -17.77
N THR A 116 12.40 -4.61 -18.37
CA THR A 116 12.27 -4.78 -19.84
C THR A 116 10.82 -4.76 -20.32
N THR A 117 9.87 -5.01 -19.42
CA THR A 117 8.43 -4.93 -19.64
C THR A 117 7.75 -4.32 -18.42
N LYS A 118 6.45 -4.05 -18.50
CA LYS A 118 5.65 -3.69 -17.32
C LYS A 118 5.76 -4.79 -16.26
N THR A 119 6.13 -4.40 -15.04
CA THR A 119 6.43 -5.31 -13.94
C THR A 119 5.69 -4.89 -12.68
N VAL A 120 5.10 -5.87 -11.99
CA VAL A 120 4.50 -5.65 -10.67
C VAL A 120 5.61 -5.57 -9.63
N VAL A 121 5.74 -4.42 -8.96
CA VAL A 121 6.77 -4.19 -7.94
C VAL A 121 6.24 -4.34 -6.52
N GLU A 122 4.94 -4.16 -6.34
CA GLU A 122 4.23 -4.37 -5.08
C GLU A 122 2.81 -4.88 -5.38
N ASP A 123 2.39 -5.89 -4.64
CA ASP A 123 1.07 -6.48 -4.73
C ASP A 123 0.59 -6.81 -3.31
N ASN A 124 -0.38 -6.04 -2.83
CA ASN A 124 -1.00 -6.24 -1.53
C ASN A 124 -2.47 -6.61 -1.73
N SER A 125 -2.92 -7.63 -1.02
CA SER A 125 -4.31 -8.14 -1.08
C SER A 125 -5.12 -7.75 0.17
N ALA A 126 -4.67 -6.75 0.90
CA ALA A 126 -5.33 -6.22 2.09
C ALA A 126 -4.98 -4.73 2.26
N LEU A 127 -5.80 -4.02 3.04
CA LEU A 127 -5.52 -2.67 3.49
C LEU A 127 -4.13 -2.59 4.15
N ILE A 128 -3.30 -1.66 3.68
CA ILE A 128 -2.10 -1.25 4.42
C ILE A 128 -2.44 0.03 5.17
N THR A 129 -2.52 -0.07 6.50
CA THR A 129 -2.88 1.05 7.38
C THR A 129 -2.01 2.27 7.16
N ASP A 130 -0.71 2.08 6.98
CA ASP A 130 0.27 3.16 6.82
C ASP A 130 0.15 3.86 5.46
N CYS A 131 -0.48 3.21 4.47
CA CYS A 131 -0.74 3.81 3.16
C CYS A 131 -2.14 4.43 3.08
N ALA A 132 -2.99 4.22 4.10
CA ALA A 132 -4.39 4.61 4.08
C ALA A 132 -4.65 6.02 4.64
N ASP A 133 -3.63 6.64 5.24
CA ASP A 133 -3.71 8.01 5.72
C ASP A 133 -3.38 9.04 4.63
N SER A 134 -3.54 10.33 4.95
CA SER A 134 -3.27 11.43 4.02
C SER A 134 -1.78 11.67 3.75
N SER A 135 -0.87 11.11 4.54
CA SER A 135 0.57 11.14 4.28
C SER A 135 0.99 10.06 3.28
N GLY A 136 0.25 8.95 3.24
CA GLY A 136 0.64 7.77 2.49
C GLY A 136 1.89 7.11 3.07
N CYS A 137 2.39 6.13 2.33
CA CYS A 137 3.55 5.35 2.69
C CYS A 137 4.63 5.49 1.62
N ASP A 138 5.88 5.71 2.05
CA ASP A 138 7.01 5.87 1.14
C ASP A 138 7.62 4.52 0.74
N ARG A 139 8.17 4.48 -0.48
CA ARG A 139 8.85 3.36 -1.09
C ARG A 139 10.12 3.87 -1.75
N ASP A 140 11.27 3.56 -1.16
CA ASP A 140 12.55 3.98 -1.71
C ASP A 140 12.83 3.28 -3.04
N VAL A 141 13.22 4.06 -4.03
CA VAL A 141 13.56 3.59 -5.36
C VAL A 141 15.06 3.74 -5.52
N LYS A 142 15.75 2.62 -5.73
CA LYS A 142 17.18 2.58 -5.98
C LYS A 142 17.45 1.98 -7.35
N ILE A 143 18.56 2.39 -7.96
CA ILE A 143 19.12 1.71 -9.13
C ILE A 143 20.53 1.24 -8.83
N SER A 144 20.94 0.16 -9.48
CA SER A 144 22.33 -0.28 -9.57
C SER A 144 22.71 -0.56 -11.02
N ILE A 145 23.99 -0.41 -11.34
CA ILE A 145 24.54 -0.61 -12.69
C ILE A 145 25.82 -1.42 -12.52
N SER A 146 25.94 -2.55 -13.21
CA SER A 146 27.15 -3.36 -13.12
C SER A 146 28.32 -2.69 -13.84
N GLN A 147 29.55 -3.03 -13.45
CA GLN A 147 30.74 -2.48 -14.09
C GLN A 147 30.80 -2.80 -15.60
N SER A 148 30.33 -4.00 -16.00
CA SER A 148 30.32 -4.42 -17.40
C SER A 148 29.44 -3.54 -18.28
N GLU A 149 28.37 -2.95 -17.71
CA GLU A 149 27.49 -2.04 -18.44
C GLU A 149 28.14 -0.68 -18.68
N VAL A 150 29.10 -0.27 -17.85
CA VAL A 150 29.76 1.04 -17.96
C VAL A 150 31.00 0.99 -18.86
N GLN A 151 31.68 -0.16 -18.91
CA GLN A 151 32.91 -0.33 -19.69
C GLN A 151 32.72 0.00 -21.17
N SER A 152 33.66 0.76 -21.72
CA SER A 152 33.70 1.16 -23.15
C SER A 152 32.46 1.94 -23.64
N LYS A 153 31.64 2.48 -22.72
CA LYS A 153 30.55 3.36 -23.08
C LYS A 153 31.06 4.80 -23.27
N PRO A 154 30.54 5.54 -24.26
CA PRO A 154 30.92 6.93 -24.44
C PRO A 154 30.55 7.75 -23.21
N ALA A 155 31.42 8.70 -22.85
CA ALA A 155 31.13 9.66 -21.79
C ALA A 155 29.96 10.56 -22.19
N GLY A 156 29.11 10.90 -21.22
CA GLY A 156 27.95 11.75 -21.45
C GLY A 156 26.78 11.39 -20.54
N PHE A 157 25.63 12.01 -20.79
CA PHE A 157 24.41 11.76 -20.02
C PHE A 157 23.63 10.58 -20.60
N TYR A 158 23.19 9.71 -19.70
CA TYR A 158 22.29 8.61 -20.01
C TYR A 158 21.01 8.80 -19.23
N SER A 159 19.86 8.57 -19.85
CA SER A 159 18.57 8.76 -19.21
C SER A 159 17.56 7.67 -19.57
N ASP A 160 16.62 7.46 -18.66
CA ASP A 160 15.42 6.66 -18.86
C ASP A 160 14.27 7.33 -18.11
N THR A 161 13.03 6.96 -18.42
CA THR A 161 11.83 7.40 -17.72
C THR A 161 11.06 6.20 -17.24
N LEU A 162 10.91 6.11 -15.91
CA LEU A 162 10.08 5.12 -15.24
C LEU A 162 8.71 5.70 -14.96
N THR A 163 7.67 4.96 -15.32
CA THR A 163 6.27 5.29 -14.98
C THR A 163 5.78 4.30 -13.95
N PHE A 164 5.34 4.80 -12.79
CA PHE A 164 4.71 4.00 -11.75
C PHE A 164 3.19 4.15 -11.82
N THR A 165 2.47 3.04 -11.78
CA THR A 165 1.00 3.00 -11.82
C THR A 165 0.47 2.33 -10.56
N LEU A 166 -0.45 3.01 -9.86
CA LEU A 166 -1.18 2.46 -8.73
C LEU A 166 -2.57 1.99 -9.19
N THR A 167 -2.95 0.77 -8.82
CA THR A 167 -4.27 0.20 -9.09
C THR A 167 -4.85 -0.37 -7.80
N ASN A 168 -6.03 0.10 -7.39
CA ASN A 168 -6.78 -0.50 -6.28
C ASN A 168 -7.32 -1.88 -6.68
N LYS A 169 -7.52 -2.75 -5.71
CA LYS A 169 -8.03 -4.11 -5.90
C LYS A 169 -9.42 -4.31 -5.31
#